data_AF-A0A259CKB9-F1
#
_entry.id   AF-A0A259CKB9-F1
#
_cell.length_a   1.000
_cell.length_b   1.000
_cell.length_c   1.000
_cell.angle_alpha   90.00
_cell.angle_beta   90.00
_cell.angle_gamma   90.00
#
_symmetry.space_group_name_H-M   'P 1'
#
loop_
_entity.id
_entity.type
_entity.pdbx_description
1 polymer ?
#
loop_
_entity_poly.entity_id
_entity_poly.type
_entity_poly.pdbx_seq_one_letter_code
_entity_poly.pdbx_strand_id
1 'polypeptide(L)'
;MKSKFILVAMLLASLSFGAAWEQSASVQNIKAAVSSNKPLVVGRNELVVTLKQQNKPIENAVVEVKAFMPAMPGMPAMESRGKAVRQGHGSYKTTVSLDMRGTWQLHIFVTTKEGKKYRLKTSATI
;
A
#
# COMPACT_ATOMS: atom_id res chain seq x y z
N MET A 1 -60.73 -4.95 -17.99
CA MET A 1 -59.76 -4.97 -19.11
C MET A 1 -58.39 -4.60 -18.54
N LYS A 2 -57.61 -5.60 -18.12
CA LYS A 2 -56.37 -6.07 -18.79
C LYS A 2 -55.25 -5.01 -18.85
N SER A 3 -54.40 -5.05 -17.80
CA SER A 3 -52.93 -5.05 -17.80
C SER A 3 -52.18 -4.21 -18.85
N LYS A 4 -51.22 -3.38 -18.40
CA LYS A 4 -49.79 -3.51 -18.77
C LYS A 4 -48.88 -3.06 -17.62
N PHE A 5 -48.34 -4.03 -16.88
CA PHE A 5 -47.12 -3.88 -16.08
C PHE A 5 -45.93 -3.75 -17.04
N ILE A 6 -45.11 -2.72 -16.89
CA ILE A 6 -43.79 -2.65 -17.55
C ILE A 6 -42.75 -2.88 -16.44
N LEU A 7 -42.24 -4.10 -16.36
CA LEU A 7 -41.05 -4.44 -15.58
C LEU A 7 -39.83 -3.96 -16.37
N VAL A 8 -39.10 -2.98 -15.84
CA VAL A 8 -37.74 -2.69 -16.28
C VAL A 8 -36.79 -3.55 -15.45
N ALA A 9 -36.27 -4.60 -16.07
CA ALA A 9 -35.19 -5.41 -15.51
C ALA A 9 -33.87 -4.64 -15.68
N MET A 10 -33.42 -3.99 -14.61
CA MET A 10 -32.10 -3.37 -14.57
C MET A 10 -31.08 -4.45 -14.19
N LEU A 11 -30.30 -4.88 -15.17
CA LEU A 11 -29.17 -5.79 -14.99
C LEU A 11 -28.14 -5.11 -14.07
N LEU A 12 -28.07 -5.49 -12.80
CA LEU A 12 -26.91 -5.15 -11.96
C LEU A 12 -25.75 -6.04 -12.40
N ALA A 13 -24.89 -5.52 -13.28
CA ALA A 13 -23.54 -6.05 -13.42
C ALA A 13 -22.78 -5.70 -12.14
N SER A 14 -22.74 -6.63 -11.18
CA SER A 14 -21.91 -6.53 -9.99
C SER A 14 -20.44 -6.64 -10.39
N LEU A 15 -19.82 -5.51 -10.73
CA LEU A 15 -18.37 -5.42 -10.78
C LEU A 15 -17.86 -5.49 -9.34
N SER A 16 -17.53 -6.70 -8.90
CA SER A 16 -16.77 -6.94 -7.66
C SER A 16 -15.34 -6.43 -7.84
N PHE A 17 -15.15 -5.11 -7.86
CA PHE A 17 -13.83 -4.53 -7.65
C PHE A 17 -13.47 -4.80 -6.19
N GLY A 18 -12.54 -5.74 -5.96
CA GLY A 18 -11.94 -5.91 -4.64
C GLY A 18 -11.45 -4.56 -4.14
N ALA A 19 -11.86 -4.16 -2.92
CA ALA A 19 -11.58 -2.84 -2.40
C ALA A 19 -10.07 -2.57 -2.42
N ALA A 20 -9.64 -1.55 -3.16
CA ALA A 20 -8.25 -1.12 -3.15
C ALA A 20 -7.84 -0.76 -1.70
N TRP A 21 -6.62 -1.10 -1.32
CA TRP A 21 -6.10 -0.75 0.00
C TRP A 21 -5.19 0.47 -0.12
N GLU A 22 -5.32 1.42 0.80
CA GLU A 22 -4.47 2.60 0.86
C GLU A 22 -4.22 3.02 2.30
N GLN A 23 -3.01 3.50 2.57
CA GLN A 23 -2.59 4.03 3.84
C GLN A 23 -1.57 5.14 3.65
N SER A 24 -1.63 6.19 4.45
CA SER A 24 -0.71 7.33 4.35
C SER A 24 0.18 7.46 5.58
N ALA A 25 1.38 7.99 5.37
CA ALA A 25 2.32 8.34 6.41
C ALA A 25 2.99 9.69 6.07
N SER A 26 3.38 10.45 7.08
CA SER A 26 4.13 11.69 6.90
C SER A 26 5.25 11.81 7.91
N VAL A 27 6.34 12.47 7.50
CA VAL A 27 7.42 12.88 8.39
C VAL A 27 7.97 14.21 7.86
N GLN A 28 8.06 15.21 8.74
CA GLN A 28 8.45 16.58 8.35
C GLN A 28 7.57 17.08 7.17
N ASN A 29 8.18 17.35 6.03
CA ASN A 29 7.52 17.82 4.81
C ASN A 29 7.31 16.74 3.75
N ILE A 30 7.65 15.48 4.04
CA ILE A 30 7.45 14.33 3.14
C ILE A 30 6.19 13.56 3.53
N LYS A 31 5.39 13.23 2.52
CA LYS A 31 4.22 12.36 2.59
C LYS A 31 4.45 11.13 1.72
N ALA A 32 4.14 9.96 2.25
CA ALA A 32 4.07 8.71 1.51
C ALA A 32 2.64 8.18 1.56
N ALA A 33 2.03 7.97 0.39
CA ALA A 33 0.82 7.16 0.26
C ALA A 33 1.25 5.76 -0.21
N VAL A 34 0.89 4.74 0.55
CA VAL A 34 1.14 3.33 0.22
C VAL A 34 -0.19 2.72 -0.19
N SER A 35 -0.25 2.13 -1.37
CA SER A 35 -1.47 1.53 -1.89
C SER A 35 -1.24 0.18 -2.53
N SER A 36 -2.32 -0.58 -2.65
CA SER A 36 -2.41 -1.83 -3.41
C SER A 36 -3.71 -1.81 -4.22
N ASN A 37 -3.65 -2.31 -5.44
CA ASN A 37 -4.84 -2.42 -6.31
C ASN A 37 -5.86 -3.46 -5.83
N LYS A 38 -5.49 -4.27 -4.83
CA LYS A 38 -6.33 -5.30 -4.21
C LYS A 38 -6.19 -5.21 -2.68
N PRO A 39 -7.16 -5.75 -1.91
CA PRO A 39 -6.97 -5.96 -0.49
C PRO A 39 -5.68 -6.74 -0.25
N LEU A 40 -4.99 -6.41 0.84
CA LEU A 40 -3.80 -7.16 1.23
C LEU A 40 -4.21 -8.57 1.66
N VAL A 41 -3.33 -9.54 1.40
CA VAL A 41 -3.55 -10.96 1.71
C VAL A 41 -2.37 -11.55 2.45
N VAL A 42 -2.56 -12.72 3.06
CA VAL A 42 -1.45 -13.54 3.53
C VAL A 42 -0.62 -14.00 2.33
N GLY A 43 0.70 -13.79 2.37
CA GLY A 43 1.64 -14.06 1.29
C GLY A 43 2.08 -12.80 0.54
N ARG A 44 2.29 -12.93 -0.78
CA ARG A 44 2.91 -11.90 -1.61
C ARG A 44 1.94 -10.76 -1.94
N ASN A 45 2.32 -9.53 -1.59
CA ASN A 45 1.54 -8.32 -1.84
C ASN A 45 2.34 -7.31 -2.67
N GLU A 46 1.73 -6.79 -3.74
CA GLU A 46 2.29 -5.69 -4.51
C GLU A 46 1.87 -4.36 -3.89
N LEU A 47 2.85 -3.50 -3.63
CA LEU A 47 2.63 -2.18 -3.04
C LEU A 47 3.15 -1.09 -3.97
N VAL A 48 2.44 0.02 -4.04
CA VAL A 48 2.87 1.26 -4.69
C VAL A 48 3.04 2.32 -3.63
N VAL A 49 4.22 2.93 -3.56
CA VAL A 49 4.52 4.06 -2.70
C VAL A 49 4.58 5.32 -3.55
N THR A 50 3.67 6.26 -3.30
CA THR A 50 3.68 7.59 -3.92
C THR A 50 4.27 8.59 -2.93
N LEU A 51 5.38 9.22 -3.31
CA LEU A 51 6.10 10.18 -2.47
C LEU A 51 5.87 11.61 -2.94
N LYS A 52 5.52 12.48 -2.00
CA LYS A 52 5.36 13.92 -2.23
C LYS A 52 6.09 14.74 -1.16
N GLN A 53 6.71 15.84 -1.57
CA GLN A 53 7.22 16.88 -0.69
C GLN A 53 6.56 18.20 -1.07
N GLN A 54 5.83 18.83 -0.15
CA GLN A 54 5.08 20.08 -0.44
C GLN A 54 4.23 19.98 -1.71
N ASN A 55 3.49 18.86 -1.87
CA ASN A 55 2.66 18.52 -3.04
C ASN A 55 3.41 18.25 -4.36
N LYS A 56 4.74 18.38 -4.40
CA LYS A 56 5.56 18.01 -5.56
C LYS A 56 5.99 16.54 -5.46
N PRO A 57 5.92 15.75 -6.54
CA PRO A 57 6.45 14.39 -6.55
C PRO A 57 7.94 14.37 -6.19
N ILE A 58 8.35 13.40 -5.38
CA ILE A 58 9.77 13.16 -5.10
C ILE A 58 10.28 12.17 -6.13
N GLU A 59 11.06 12.65 -7.10
CA GLU A 59 11.66 11.81 -8.15
C GLU A 59 13.03 11.26 -7.75
N ASN A 60 13.43 10.17 -8.39
CA ASN A 60 14.77 9.60 -8.30
C ASN A 60 15.23 9.26 -6.88
N ALA A 61 14.30 8.98 -5.97
CA ALA A 61 14.63 8.45 -4.65
C ALA A 61 14.96 6.96 -4.72
N VAL A 62 15.72 6.48 -3.73
CA VAL A 62 15.83 5.06 -3.41
C VAL A 62 14.80 4.77 -2.32
N VAL A 63 13.88 3.85 -2.60
CA VAL A 63 12.78 3.50 -1.68
C VAL A 63 12.85 2.02 -1.33
N GLU A 64 12.80 1.71 -0.04
CA GLU A 64 12.68 0.35 0.48
C GLU A 64 11.51 0.29 1.46
N VAL A 65 10.69 -0.74 1.35
CA VAL A 65 9.60 -1.01 2.30
C VAL A 65 9.95 -2.25 3.11
N LYS A 66 9.95 -2.11 4.43
CA LYS A 66 10.03 -3.22 5.38
C LYS A 66 8.67 -3.44 6.02
N ALA A 67 8.06 -4.59 5.81
CA ALA A 67 6.99 -5.10 6.64
C ALA A 67 7.60 -5.80 7.87
N PHE A 68 7.08 -5.52 9.06
CA PHE A 68 7.58 -6.06 10.31
C PHE A 68 6.41 -6.36 11.26
N MET A 69 6.37 -7.58 11.78
CA MET A 69 5.49 -7.97 12.88
C MET A 69 6.35 -8.24 14.11
N PRO A 70 6.10 -7.56 15.25
CA PRO A 70 6.88 -7.78 16.47
C PRO A 70 6.68 -9.20 17.01
N ALA A 71 7.62 -9.65 17.85
CA ALA A 71 7.50 -10.92 18.53
C ALA A 71 6.26 -10.91 19.46
N MET A 72 5.57 -12.04 19.53
CA MET A 72 4.48 -12.30 20.46
C MET A 72 4.83 -13.54 21.31
N PRO A 73 4.22 -13.74 22.49
CA PRO A 73 4.46 -14.95 23.28
C PRO A 73 4.28 -16.22 22.43
N GLY A 74 5.34 -17.02 22.31
CA GLY A 74 5.34 -18.25 21.51
C GLY A 74 5.62 -18.09 20.02
N MET A 75 5.87 -16.88 19.49
CA MET A 75 6.25 -16.65 18.08
C MET A 75 7.35 -15.58 17.92
N PRO A 76 8.42 -15.85 17.14
CA PRO A 76 9.48 -14.86 16.90
C PRO A 76 8.96 -13.70 16.03
N ALA A 77 9.71 -12.59 16.03
CA ALA A 77 9.43 -11.48 15.12
C ALA A 77 9.58 -11.92 13.66
N MET A 78 8.76 -11.35 12.78
CA MET A 78 8.79 -11.62 11.34
C MET A 78 9.04 -10.35 10.56
N GLU A 79 9.78 -10.44 9.45
CA GLU A 79 10.00 -9.32 8.54
C GLU A 79 10.08 -9.73 7.08
N SER A 80 9.64 -8.81 6.21
CA SER A 80 9.85 -8.89 4.77
C SER A 80 10.32 -7.53 4.27
N ARG A 81 11.26 -7.52 3.32
CA ARG A 81 11.79 -6.29 2.70
C ARG A 81 11.65 -6.32 1.20
N GLY A 82 11.22 -5.20 0.64
CA GLY A 82 11.12 -4.99 -0.80
C GLY A 82 11.78 -3.68 -1.20
N LYS A 83 12.83 -3.75 -2.03
CA LYS A 83 13.37 -2.58 -2.73
C LYS A 83 12.43 -2.19 -3.86
N ALA A 84 12.03 -0.93 -3.90
CA ALA A 84 11.06 -0.46 -4.87
C ALA A 84 11.72 -0.07 -6.20
N VAL A 85 11.02 -0.35 -7.29
CA VAL A 85 11.37 0.05 -8.65
C VAL A 85 10.59 1.32 -9.01
N ARG A 86 11.30 2.34 -9.50
CA ARG A 86 10.72 3.62 -9.93
C ARG A 86 9.73 3.39 -11.08
N GLN A 87 8.57 4.04 -10.98
CA GLN A 87 7.54 4.07 -12.03
C GLN A 87 7.38 5.47 -12.65
N GLY A 88 8.09 6.48 -12.12
CA GLY A 88 7.94 7.89 -12.50
C GLY A 88 6.84 8.61 -11.71
N HIS A 89 6.76 9.93 -11.83
CA HIS A 89 5.78 10.78 -11.13
C HIS A 89 5.77 10.58 -9.60
N GLY A 90 6.95 10.32 -9.01
CA GLY A 90 7.12 10.04 -7.59
C GLY A 90 6.50 8.72 -7.12
N SER A 91 6.21 7.79 -8.04
CA SER A 91 5.67 6.46 -7.77
C SER A 91 6.76 5.39 -7.77
N TYR A 92 6.71 4.49 -6.78
CA TYR A 92 7.68 3.45 -6.53
C TYR A 92 6.97 2.13 -6.21
N LYS A 93 7.15 1.12 -7.07
CA LYS A 93 6.47 -0.18 -6.94
C LYS A 93 7.38 -1.21 -6.27
N THR A 94 6.86 -1.95 -5.30
CA THR A 94 7.60 -2.99 -4.58
C THR A 94 6.71 -4.18 -4.28
N THR A 95 7.31 -5.25 -3.75
CA THR A 95 6.58 -6.40 -3.26
C THR A 95 7.08 -6.76 -1.88
N VAL A 96 6.16 -7.06 -0.97
CA VAL A 96 6.45 -7.59 0.37
C VAL A 96 5.62 -8.84 0.61
N SER A 97 6.16 -9.79 1.39
CA SER A 97 5.42 -10.95 1.88
C SER A 97 4.91 -10.67 3.28
N LEU A 98 3.61 -10.90 3.50
CA LEU A 98 2.97 -10.82 4.80
C LEU A 98 2.54 -12.23 5.20
N ASP A 99 3.42 -12.96 5.88
CA ASP A 99 3.32 -14.43 5.94
C ASP A 99 2.26 -14.97 6.90
N MET A 100 1.62 -14.09 7.68
CA MET A 100 0.53 -14.44 8.59
C MET A 100 -0.47 -13.30 8.74
N ARG A 101 -1.69 -13.64 9.18
CA ARG A 101 -2.73 -12.66 9.53
C ARG A 101 -2.31 -11.82 10.74
N GLY A 102 -2.83 -10.60 10.82
CA GLY A 102 -2.55 -9.66 11.90
C GLY A 102 -2.11 -8.29 11.42
N THR A 103 -1.63 -7.48 12.35
CA THR A 103 -1.17 -6.11 12.06
C THR A 103 0.33 -6.09 11.83
N TRP A 104 0.72 -5.71 10.62
CA TRP A 104 2.10 -5.51 10.22
C TRP A 104 2.46 -4.03 10.24
N GLN A 105 3.62 -3.69 10.81
CA GLN A 105 4.21 -2.37 10.70
C GLN A 105 4.90 -2.24 9.34
N LEU A 106 4.58 -1.18 8.61
CA LEU A 106 5.25 -0.82 7.37
C LEU A 106 6.21 0.33 7.63
N HIS A 107 7.51 0.08 7.42
CA HIS A 107 8.54 1.11 7.43
C HIS A 107 8.95 1.43 6.00
N ILE A 108 8.71 2.67 5.58
CA ILE A 108 9.10 3.19 4.27
C ILE A 108 10.39 3.97 4.47
N PHE A 109 11.49 3.42 3.99
CA PHE A 109 12.79 4.08 3.96
C PHE A 109 12.94 4.81 2.63
N VAL A 110 13.20 6.11 2.69
CA VAL A 110 13.38 6.97 1.52
C VAL A 110 14.75 7.61 1.62
N THR A 111 15.58 7.44 0.59
CA THR A 111 16.80 8.23 0.40
C THR A 111 16.60 9.09 -0.85
N THR A 112 16.53 10.41 -0.68
CA THR A 112 16.35 11.32 -1.82
C THR A 112 17.60 11.36 -2.69
N LYS A 113 17.50 11.94 -3.90
CA LYS A 113 18.65 12.11 -4.79
C LYS A 113 19.78 12.93 -4.17
N GLU A 114 19.46 13.83 -3.23
CA GLU A 114 20.41 14.63 -2.46
C GLU A 114 21.01 13.87 -1.26
N GLY A 115 20.67 12.58 -1.09
CA GLY A 115 21.18 11.73 -0.01
C GLY A 115 20.46 11.89 1.33
N LYS A 116 19.39 12.71 1.41
CA LYS A 116 18.62 12.86 2.64
C LYS A 116 17.80 11.60 2.92
N LYS A 117 17.88 11.12 4.16
CA LYS A 117 17.21 9.88 4.59
C LYS A 117 15.99 10.19 5.44
N TYR A 118 14.90 9.53 5.12
CA TYR A 118 13.63 9.61 5.83
C TYR A 118 13.12 8.21 6.12
N ARG A 119 12.47 8.06 7.28
CA ARG A 119 11.75 6.84 7.65
C ARG A 119 10.34 7.19 8.02
N LEU A 120 9.40 6.75 7.19
CA LEU A 120 7.98 6.87 7.45
C LEU A 120 7.48 5.54 8.01
N LYS A 121 6.51 5.60 8.93
CA LYS A 121 5.93 4.41 9.55
C LYS A 121 4.42 4.45 9.39
N THR A 122 3.84 3.32 9.05
CA THR A 122 2.41 3.09 9.10
C THR A 122 2.13 1.62 9.41
N SER A 123 0.88 1.18 9.36
CA SER A 123 0.51 -0.21 9.56
C SER A 123 -0.50 -0.68 8.53
N ALA A 124 -0.55 -1.99 8.36
CA ALA A 124 -1.53 -2.69 7.56
C ALA A 124 -2.06 -3.88 8.33
N THR A 125 -3.36 -4.14 8.24
CA THR A 125 -4.01 -5.29 8.89
C THR A 125 -4.62 -6.19 7.83
N ILE A 126 -4.36 -7.49 7.96
CA ILE A 126 -4.82 -8.59 7.09
C ILE A 126 -5.54 -9.68 7.91
#